data_AF-A0A1F4YAF2-F1
#
_entry.id   AF-A0A1F4YAF2-F1
#
_cell.length_a   1.000
_cell.length_b   1.000
_cell.length_c   1.000
_cell.angle_alpha   90.00
_cell.angle_beta   90.00
_cell.angle_gamma   90.00
#
_symmetry.space_group_name_H-M   'P 1'
#
loop_
_entity.id
_entity.type
_entity.pdbx_description
1 polymer ?
#
loop_
_entity_poly.entity_id
_entity_poly.type
_entity_poly.pdbx_seq_one_letter_code
_entity_poly.pdbx_strand_id
1 'polypeptide(L)'
;MKLFTTRNFRRDPLFLLLVLALFAASCETDVKELTIRVRSRMHLNFREDHKVKMYEKFALSDTDLEAVVVEFIPDFAIDTLTHKVITKSDTLNNPAAKILIIQGGEKKEEVWAFRPGMLPHFSPKSFIGFELLDIETAGKYKQPIKENSSEEK
;
A
#
# COMPACT_ATOMS: atom_id res chain seq x y z
N MET A 1 -9.37 -31.56 -51.25
CA MET A 1 -7.90 -31.57 -51.25
C MET A 1 -7.39 -30.15 -51.46
N LYS A 2 -7.07 -29.43 -50.39
CA LYS A 2 -6.36 -28.13 -50.40
C LYS A 2 -5.37 -28.17 -49.23
N LEU A 3 -4.08 -28.18 -49.56
CA LEU A 3 -2.95 -28.17 -48.65
C LEU A 3 -2.81 -26.77 -48.05
N PHE A 4 -2.89 -26.65 -46.72
CA PHE A 4 -2.52 -25.45 -46.01
C PHE A 4 -1.04 -25.54 -45.60
N THR A 5 -0.24 -24.68 -46.22
CA THR A 5 1.19 -24.52 -45.99
C THR A 5 1.43 -23.79 -44.67
N THR A 6 2.13 -24.43 -43.74
CA THR A 6 2.60 -23.82 -42.49
C THR A 6 3.84 -22.95 -42.77
N ARG A 7 3.73 -21.64 -42.55
CA ARG A 7 4.83 -20.69 -42.72
C ARG A 7 5.57 -20.57 -41.39
N ASN A 8 6.82 -21.02 -41.36
CA ASN A 8 7.70 -20.99 -40.19
C ASN A 8 7.93 -19.55 -39.70
N PHE A 9 7.41 -19.25 -38.51
CA PHE A 9 7.62 -17.99 -37.81
C PHE A 9 9.01 -18.02 -37.15
N ARG A 10 9.98 -17.36 -37.79
CA ARG A 10 11.36 -17.23 -37.31
C ARG A 10 11.34 -16.38 -36.03
N ARG A 11 11.76 -16.98 -34.90
CA ARG A 11 11.92 -16.29 -33.62
C ARG A 11 13.16 -15.39 -33.68
N ASP A 12 12.96 -14.10 -33.94
CA ASP A 12 14.04 -13.11 -33.83
C ASP A 12 14.27 -12.76 -32.34
N PRO A 13 15.43 -13.11 -31.75
CA PRO A 13 15.70 -12.88 -30.32
C PRO A 13 15.81 -11.39 -29.95
N LEU A 14 15.94 -10.51 -30.94
CA LEU A 14 16.00 -9.06 -30.75
C LEU A 14 14.65 -8.46 -30.29
N PHE A 15 13.54 -9.07 -30.71
CA PHE A 15 12.19 -8.61 -30.33
C PHE A 15 11.85 -8.96 -28.88
N LEU A 16 12.45 -10.02 -28.33
CA LEU A 16 12.24 -10.46 -26.96
C LEU A 16 12.96 -9.56 -25.94
N LEU A 17 14.10 -8.97 -26.32
CA LEU A 17 14.86 -8.04 -25.47
C LEU A 17 14.18 -6.67 -25.35
N LEU A 18 13.49 -6.19 -26.39
CA LEU A 18 12.80 -4.90 -26.36
C LEU A 18 11.54 -4.93 -25.47
N VAL A 19 10.85 -6.07 -25.41
CA VAL A 19 9.66 -6.25 -24.55
C VAL A 19 10.05 -6.32 -23.07
N LEU A 20 11.23 -6.85 -22.73
CA LEU A 20 11.70 -6.90 -21.34
C LEU A 20 12.06 -5.50 -20.78
N ALA A 21 12.58 -4.60 -21.62
CA ALA A 21 12.99 -3.25 -21.19
C ALA A 21 11.80 -2.33 -20.85
N LEU A 22 10.61 -2.59 -21.41
CA LEU A 22 9.41 -1.77 -21.16
C LEU A 22 8.73 -2.05 -19.80
N PHE A 23 9.04 -3.16 -19.13
CA PHE A 23 8.53 -3.45 -17.78
C PHE A 23 9.38 -2.84 -16.66
N ALA A 24 10.54 -2.26 -16.97
CA ALA A 24 11.38 -1.55 -16.02
C ALA A 24 11.04 -0.06 -15.89
N ALA A 25 9.89 0.38 -16.42
CA ALA A 25 9.29 1.66 -16.06
C ALA A 25 8.89 1.58 -14.58
N SER A 26 9.88 1.85 -13.73
CA SER A 26 9.79 2.00 -12.29
C SER A 26 8.54 2.81 -11.98
N CYS A 27 7.57 2.19 -11.31
CA CYS A 27 6.47 2.93 -10.71
C CYS A 27 7.08 3.71 -9.54
N GLU A 28 7.73 4.84 -9.86
CA GLU A 28 8.36 5.69 -8.87
C GLU A 28 7.24 6.36 -8.07
N THR A 29 7.03 5.86 -6.85
CA THR A 29 6.02 6.41 -5.95
C THR A 29 6.56 7.64 -5.26
N ASP A 30 5.75 8.68 -5.09
CA ASP A 30 6.11 9.86 -4.29
C ASP A 30 6.30 9.55 -2.80
N VAL A 31 5.98 8.33 -2.37
CA VAL A 31 6.27 7.81 -1.02
C VAL A 31 7.61 7.08 -1.06
N LYS A 32 8.56 7.52 -0.23
CA LYS A 32 9.89 6.91 -0.09
C LYS A 32 9.91 5.78 0.92
N GLU A 33 9.27 6.01 2.07
CA GLU A 33 9.22 5.08 3.20
C GLU A 33 7.96 5.34 4.01
N LEU A 34 7.37 4.27 4.57
CA LEU A 34 6.30 4.34 5.56
C LEU A 34 6.77 3.61 6.82
N THR A 35 6.40 4.13 7.99
CA THR A 35 6.50 3.37 9.23
C THR A 35 5.13 2.79 9.57
N ILE A 36 4.99 1.47 9.48
CA ILE A 36 3.75 0.73 9.75
C ILE A 36 3.89 -0.01 11.07
N ARG A 37 2.95 0.22 11.99
CA ARG A 37 2.83 -0.56 13.23
C ARG A 37 1.80 -1.65 13.09
N VAL A 38 2.18 -2.87 13.42
CA VAL A 38 1.32 -4.04 13.55
C VAL A 38 0.78 -4.11 14.98
N ARG A 39 -0.51 -4.39 15.10
CA ARG A 39 -1.25 -4.54 16.35
C ARG A 39 -1.97 -5.88 16.36
N SER A 40 -2.14 -6.46 17.55
CA SER A 40 -2.93 -7.67 17.74
C SER A 40 -4.21 -7.36 18.50
N ARG A 41 -5.33 -7.88 18.00
CA ARG A 41 -6.62 -7.85 18.71
C ARG A 41 -6.61 -8.77 19.94
N MET A 42 -5.84 -9.86 19.89
CA MET A 42 -5.73 -10.84 20.98
C MET A 42 -4.70 -10.42 22.03
N HIS A 43 -3.69 -9.66 21.63
CA HIS A 43 -2.62 -9.20 22.51
C HIS A 43 -2.53 -7.66 22.48
N LEU A 44 -3.28 -6.98 23.33
CA LEU A 44 -3.43 -5.50 23.30
C LEU A 44 -2.11 -4.72 23.42
N ASN A 45 -1.11 -5.32 24.07
CA ASN A 45 0.21 -4.74 24.28
C ASN A 45 1.19 -5.06 23.14
N PHE A 46 0.83 -5.95 22.21
CA PHE A 46 1.67 -6.28 21.06
C PHE A 46 1.84 -5.09 20.13
N ARG A 47 3.08 -4.78 19.77
CA ARG A 47 3.46 -3.73 18.83
C ARG A 47 4.71 -4.18 18.09
N GLU A 48 4.66 -4.11 16.77
CA GLU A 48 5.81 -4.35 15.91
C GLU A 48 5.83 -3.27 14.84
N ASP A 49 6.93 -2.55 14.72
CA ASP A 49 7.05 -1.40 13.82
C ASP A 49 7.97 -1.76 12.66
N HIS A 50 7.51 -1.58 11.43
CA HIS A 50 8.28 -1.81 10.21
C HIS A 50 8.45 -0.52 9.43
N LYS A 51 9.68 -0.26 9.00
CA LYS A 51 9.98 0.70 7.94
C LYS A 51 9.91 -0.03 6.60
N VAL A 52 9.01 0.39 5.73
CA VAL A 52 8.68 -0.32 4.49
C VAL A 52 8.55 0.64 3.32
N LYS A 53 8.82 0.14 2.12
CA LYS A 53 8.54 0.86 0.87
C LYS A 53 7.24 0.37 0.26
N MET A 54 6.70 1.18 -0.66
CA MET A 54 5.60 0.75 -1.51
C MET A 54 5.98 -0.54 -2.25
N TYR A 55 5.06 -1.49 -2.30
CA TYR A 55 5.19 -2.78 -3.01
C TYR A 55 6.29 -3.72 -2.47
N GLU A 56 6.95 -3.37 -1.36
CA GLU A 56 7.90 -4.24 -0.69
C GLU A 56 7.19 -5.11 0.35
N LYS A 57 7.50 -6.41 0.35
CA LYS A 57 6.96 -7.36 1.32
C LYS A 57 7.71 -7.26 2.65
N PHE A 58 6.98 -7.40 3.74
CA PHE A 58 7.55 -7.56 5.08
C PHE A 58 6.82 -8.68 5.83
N ALA A 59 7.55 -9.42 6.67
CA ALA A 59 6.98 -10.48 7.49
C ALA A 59 6.13 -9.89 8.63
N LEU A 60 5.07 -10.59 9.02
CA LEU A 60 4.25 -10.24 10.19
C LEU A 60 4.61 -11.15 11.36
N SER A 61 5.50 -10.69 12.24
CA SER A 61 5.92 -11.42 13.43
C SER A 61 6.39 -12.85 13.13
N ASP A 62 6.18 -13.78 14.06
CA ASP A 62 6.51 -15.21 13.93
C ASP A 62 5.40 -16.01 13.19
N THR A 63 4.65 -15.38 12.29
CA THR A 63 3.59 -16.04 11.51
C THR A 63 4.07 -16.44 10.12
N ASP A 64 3.25 -17.20 9.39
CA ASP A 64 3.44 -17.48 7.96
C ASP A 64 2.86 -16.38 7.05
N LEU A 65 2.47 -15.24 7.64
CA LEU A 65 1.89 -14.12 6.92
C LEU A 65 2.95 -13.09 6.53
N GLU A 66 2.79 -12.57 5.33
CA GLU A 66 3.52 -11.41 4.83
C GLU A 66 2.51 -10.26 4.62
N ALA A 67 3.01 -9.03 4.65
CA ALA A 67 2.25 -7.85 4.28
C ALA A 67 2.98 -7.02 3.23
N VAL A 68 2.24 -6.25 2.46
CA VAL A 68 2.77 -5.32 1.47
C VAL A 68 1.89 -4.08 1.39
N VAL A 69 2.50 -2.90 1.34
CA VAL A 69 1.78 -1.65 1.09
C VAL A 69 1.51 -1.53 -0.41
N VAL A 70 0.24 -1.56 -0.81
CA VAL A 70 -0.16 -1.57 -2.24
C VAL A 70 -0.77 -0.26 -2.72
N GLU A 71 -1.19 0.60 -1.79
CA GLU A 71 -1.81 1.88 -2.10
C GLU A 71 -1.55 2.89 -0.98
N PHE A 72 -1.38 4.15 -1.34
CA PHE A 72 -1.24 5.25 -0.40
C PHE A 72 -2.16 6.40 -0.80
N ILE A 73 -2.89 6.94 0.17
CA ILE A 73 -3.84 8.02 -0.02
C ILE A 73 -3.52 9.15 0.96
N PRO A 74 -3.18 10.37 0.49
CA PRO A 74 -2.79 11.48 1.37
C PRO A 74 -3.95 12.07 2.19
N ASP A 75 -5.15 12.09 1.61
CA ASP A 75 -6.36 12.66 2.20
C ASP A 75 -7.53 11.70 1.97
N PHE A 76 -7.57 10.64 2.78
CA PHE A 76 -8.51 9.54 2.65
C PHE A 76 -9.94 10.00 2.91
N ALA A 77 -10.83 9.67 1.98
CA ALA A 77 -12.27 9.80 2.14
C ALA A 77 -13.01 8.68 1.44
N ILE A 78 -14.27 8.48 1.82
CA ILE A 78 -15.19 7.58 1.14
C ILE A 78 -16.27 8.44 0.49
N ASP A 79 -16.48 8.26 -0.80
CA ASP A 79 -17.65 8.77 -1.50
C ASP A 79 -18.89 8.05 -0.96
N THR A 80 -19.81 8.79 -0.36
CA THR A 80 -21.00 8.23 0.30
C THR A 80 -22.05 7.69 -0.66
N LEU A 81 -21.99 8.06 -1.94
CA LEU A 81 -22.89 7.55 -2.98
C LEU A 81 -22.33 6.27 -3.59
N THR A 82 -21.04 6.28 -3.95
CA THR A 82 -20.42 5.14 -4.65
C THR A 82 -19.77 4.14 -3.70
N HIS A 83 -19.62 4.49 -2.43
CA HIS A 83 -18.85 3.75 -1.41
C HIS A 83 -17.40 3.46 -1.82
N LYS A 84 -16.87 4.24 -2.76
CA LYS A 84 -15.49 4.11 -3.22
C LYS A 84 -14.58 4.99 -2.39
N VAL A 85 -13.36 4.49 -2.18
CA VAL A 85 -12.29 5.28 -1.61
C VAL A 85 -11.86 6.34 -2.63
N ILE A 86 -11.72 7.57 -2.17
CA ILE A 86 -11.27 8.72 -2.96
C ILE A 86 -10.20 9.49 -2.19
N THR A 87 -9.43 10.32 -2.90
CA THR A 87 -8.56 11.33 -2.29
C THR A 87 -9.17 12.71 -2.43
N LYS A 88 -9.22 13.49 -1.35
CA LYS A 88 -9.75 14.87 -1.38
C LYS A 88 -8.74 15.90 -1.85
N SER A 89 -7.45 15.68 -1.58
CA SER A 89 -6.36 16.60 -1.92
C SER A 89 -5.00 15.90 -1.85
N ASP A 90 -3.95 16.52 -2.38
CA ASP A 90 -2.56 16.07 -2.19
C ASP A 90 -1.96 16.48 -0.82
N THR A 91 -2.79 16.95 0.12
CA THR A 91 -2.34 17.33 1.47
C THR A 91 -2.50 16.15 2.43
N LEU A 92 -1.53 15.91 3.30
CA LEU A 92 -1.50 14.80 4.26
C LEU A 92 -2.46 15.01 5.46
N ASN A 93 -3.72 15.39 5.19
CA ASN A 93 -4.73 15.68 6.21
C ASN A 93 -5.20 14.40 6.91
N ASN A 94 -5.49 13.36 6.13
CA ASN A 94 -5.95 12.06 6.62
C ASN A 94 -5.27 10.94 5.85
N PRO A 95 -3.94 10.75 6.03
CA PRO A 95 -3.22 9.79 5.23
C PRO A 95 -3.56 8.37 5.63
N ALA A 96 -3.68 7.49 4.63
CA ALA A 96 -3.96 6.08 4.80
C ALA A 96 -3.13 5.23 3.84
N ALA A 97 -2.73 4.05 4.29
CA ALA A 97 -2.01 3.06 3.49
C ALA A 97 -2.84 1.77 3.40
N LYS A 98 -3.02 1.23 2.19
CA LYS A 98 -3.65 -0.06 2.00
C LYS A 98 -2.62 -1.16 2.13
N ILE A 99 -2.83 -2.05 3.09
CA ILE A 99 -2.01 -3.21 3.36
C ILE A 99 -2.70 -4.43 2.78
N LEU A 100 -1.98 -5.14 1.92
CA LEU A 100 -2.36 -6.47 1.43
C LEU A 100 -1.64 -7.50 2.28
N ILE A 101 -2.39 -8.41 2.90
CA ILE A 101 -1.85 -9.56 3.63
C ILE A 101 -1.81 -10.77 2.71
N ILE A 102 -0.69 -11.49 2.74
CA ILE A 102 -0.37 -12.63 1.88
C ILE A 102 -0.06 -13.84 2.77
N GLN A 103 -0.55 -15.02 2.39
CA GLN A 103 -0.24 -16.30 3.03
C GLN A 103 0.11 -17.32 1.96
N GLY A 104 1.30 -17.91 2.00
CA GLY A 104 1.72 -18.91 0.99
C GLY A 104 1.71 -18.39 -0.46
N GLY A 105 1.92 -17.08 -0.66
CA GLY A 105 1.87 -16.43 -1.97
C GLY A 105 0.46 -16.03 -2.44
N GLU A 106 -0.59 -16.37 -1.69
CA GLU A 106 -1.96 -15.99 -2.02
C GLU A 106 -2.42 -14.76 -1.24
N LYS A 107 -3.20 -13.90 -1.89
CA LYS A 107 -3.88 -12.78 -1.24
C LYS A 107 -4.87 -13.31 -0.20
N LYS A 108 -4.68 -12.94 1.06
CA LYS A 108 -5.58 -13.28 2.16
C LYS A 108 -6.63 -12.20 2.39
N GLU A 109 -6.19 -10.96 2.58
CA GLU A 109 -7.07 -9.83 2.88
C GLU A 109 -6.42 -8.47 2.58
N GLU A 110 -7.25 -7.43 2.55
CA GLU A 110 -6.81 -6.03 2.44
C GLU A 110 -7.33 -5.25 3.65
N VAL A 111 -6.48 -4.41 4.23
CA VAL A 111 -6.78 -3.60 5.41
C VAL A 111 -6.20 -2.21 5.23
N TRP A 112 -6.88 -1.18 5.73
CA TRP A 112 -6.37 0.18 5.74
C TRP A 112 -5.66 0.49 7.05
N ALA A 113 -4.43 0.98 6.94
CA ALA A 113 -3.66 1.56 8.05
C ALA A 113 -3.86 3.07 8.07
N PHE A 114 -4.25 3.60 9.23
CA PHE A 114 -4.43 5.04 9.47
C PHE A 114 -3.54 5.51 10.61
N ARG A 115 -3.44 6.83 10.81
CA ARG A 115 -2.66 7.38 11.93
C ARG A 115 -3.17 6.86 13.29
N PRO A 116 -2.26 6.69 14.28
CA PRO A 116 -2.63 6.31 15.64
C PRO A 116 -3.69 7.23 16.23
N GLY A 117 -4.55 6.68 17.09
CA GLY A 117 -5.66 7.41 17.72
C GLY A 117 -6.97 7.32 16.95
N MET A 118 -6.94 6.87 15.69
CA MET A 118 -8.11 6.29 15.04
C MET A 118 -8.36 4.88 15.57
N LEU A 119 -9.61 4.45 15.66
CA LEU A 119 -9.93 3.07 16.03
C LEU A 119 -9.20 2.13 15.05
N PRO A 120 -8.36 1.19 15.52
CA PRO A 120 -7.65 0.30 14.62
C PRO A 120 -8.66 -0.43 13.74
N HIS A 121 -8.51 -0.28 12.43
CA HIS A 121 -9.40 -0.90 11.47
C HIS A 121 -8.98 -2.35 11.31
N PHE A 122 -9.49 -3.21 12.18
CA PHE A 122 -9.39 -4.65 12.00
C PHE A 122 -10.33 -5.08 10.88
N SER A 123 -9.85 -5.90 9.96
CA SER A 123 -10.73 -6.72 9.14
C SER A 123 -11.64 -7.54 10.08
N PRO A 124 -12.93 -7.76 9.76
CA PRO A 124 -13.82 -8.56 10.59
C PRO A 124 -13.30 -9.98 10.87
N LYS A 125 -12.40 -10.47 10.00
CA LYS A 125 -11.82 -11.81 10.06
C LYS A 125 -10.39 -11.83 10.58
N SER A 126 -9.79 -10.66 10.83
CA SER A 126 -8.38 -10.55 11.21
C SER A 126 -8.19 -10.24 12.69
N PHE A 127 -7.20 -10.88 13.27
CA PHE A 127 -6.66 -10.51 14.58
C PHE A 127 -5.52 -9.51 14.47
N ILE A 128 -5.14 -9.11 13.25
CA ILE A 128 -4.03 -8.21 12.98
C ILE A 128 -4.60 -6.87 12.50
N GLY A 129 -4.07 -5.78 13.04
CA GLY A 129 -4.40 -4.41 12.65
C GLY A 129 -3.14 -3.63 12.34
N PHE A 130 -3.29 -2.54 11.59
CA PHE A 130 -2.18 -1.71 11.15
C PHE A 130 -2.43 -0.24 11.49
N GLU A 131 -1.38 0.43 11.95
CA GLU A 131 -1.33 1.88 12.15
C GLU A 131 -0.22 2.47 11.27
N LEU A 132 -0.49 3.61 10.63
CA LEU A 132 0.47 4.37 9.85
C LEU A 132 1.11 5.43 10.75
N LEU A 133 2.33 5.16 11.22
CA LEU A 133 3.01 6.03 12.18
C LEU A 133 3.67 7.24 11.52
N ASP A 134 4.37 7.00 10.40
CA ASP A 134 5.17 8.02 9.72
C ASP A 134 5.23 7.77 8.22
N ILE A 135 5.48 8.84 7.46
CA ILE A 135 5.51 8.84 5.99
C ILE A 135 6.64 9.76 5.53
N GLU A 136 7.64 9.21 4.85
CA GLU A 136 8.64 9.98 4.12
C GLU A 136 8.22 10.11 2.65
N THR A 137 8.20 11.33 2.12
CA THR A 137 7.75 11.61 0.74
C THR A 137 8.82 12.33 -0.08
N ALA A 138 8.75 12.21 -1.41
CA ALA A 138 9.65 12.84 -2.37
C ALA A 138 9.20 14.24 -2.83
N GLY A 139 8.06 14.75 -2.34
CA GLY A 139 7.72 16.17 -2.45
C GLY A 139 6.38 16.51 -3.11
N LYS A 140 5.66 15.56 -3.73
CA LYS A 140 4.31 15.83 -4.25
C LYS A 140 3.31 16.21 -3.15
N TYR A 141 3.41 15.57 -1.99
CA TYR A 141 2.43 15.73 -0.91
C TYR A 141 2.75 16.92 -0.01
N LYS A 142 1.70 17.69 0.33
CA LYS A 142 1.80 18.86 1.21
C LYS A 142 1.55 18.45 2.67
N GLN A 143 2.25 19.08 3.60
CA GLN A 143 1.96 18.93 5.02
C GLN A 143 0.69 19.73 5.39
N PRO A 144 -0.12 19.27 6.36
CA PRO A 144 -1.23 20.06 6.89
C PRO A 144 -0.73 21.38 7.47
N ILE A 145 -1.49 22.45 7.27
CA ILE A 145 -1.24 23.71 7.95
C ILE A 145 -1.60 23.48 9.43
N LYS A 146 -0.60 23.51 10.32
CA LYS A 146 -0.87 23.57 11.76
C LYS A 146 -1.45 24.94 12.03
N GLU A 147 -2.77 25.02 12.15
CA GLU A 147 -3.42 26.23 12.65
C GLU A 147 -2.89 26.44 14.06
N ASN A 148 -2.12 27.51 14.27
CA ASN A 148 -1.65 27.87 15.61
C ASN A 148 -2.89 28.10 16.44
N SER A 149 -3.27 27.12 17.27
CA SER A 149 -4.26 27.30 18.31
C SER A 149 -3.75 28.43 19.19
N SER A 150 -4.27 29.62 18.96
CA SER A 150 -4.04 30.77 19.81
C SER A 150 -4.35 30.35 21.24
N GLU A 151 -3.31 30.31 22.06
CA GLU A 151 -3.40 30.26 23.50
C GLU A 151 -4.36 31.36 23.95
N GLU A 152 -5.60 30.99 24.24
CA GLU A 152 -6.48 31.85 25.02
C GLU A 152 -6.04 31.69 26.48
N LYS A 153 -5.52 32.80 27.01
CA LYS A 153 -4.97 32.99 28.36
C LYS A 153 -5.97 32.72 29.47
#